data_AF-A0A3Q2E0R2-F1
#
_entry.id   AF-A0A3Q2E0R2-F1
#
_cell.length_a   1.000
_cell.length_b   1.000
_cell.length_c   1.000
_cell.angle_alpha   90.00
_cell.angle_beta   90.00
_cell.angle_gamma   90.00
#
_symmetry.space_group_name_H-M   'P 1'
#
loop_
_entity.id
_entity.type
_entity.pdbx_description
1 polymer ?
#
loop_
_entity_poly.entity_id
_entity_poly.type
_entity_poly.pdbx_seq_one_letter_code
_entity_poly.pdbx_strand_id
1 'polypeptide(L)'
;MKVLVKMTLTVFSAGCDAGHLEPSLPQCQWEFMYEAFWSFVSAATGTSADCLLKIKQSPAGQHVCSLITQSYAIVRCFYYRVRVHIEVWISHFQSTFCTEIDQLKHDLEEILRCLNADFHLQFEELFRKICSKLEELRRNAANYIICLDPVGLKRTVLDTIQELHELLDQCFTHLDTPNHRPCHTKLIKKVEARLEQFKEVMIKLVCSFETKITETIHILTNKVIHLGRQCCVRLNIYSSHLQNDLLCLWEKWSTEVNLCLINKI
;
A
#
# COMPACT_ATOMS: atom_id res chain seq x y z
N MET A 1 3.99 -10.92 9.28
CA MET A 1 3.02 -9.85 8.90
C MET A 1 3.20 -9.34 7.47
N LYS A 2 4.41 -8.93 7.02
CA LYS A 2 4.68 -8.63 5.59
C LYS A 2 4.35 -9.80 4.63
N VAL A 3 4.44 -11.03 5.13
CA VAL A 3 4.12 -12.28 4.39
C VAL A 3 2.62 -12.49 4.14
N LEU A 4 1.73 -11.97 5.00
CA LEU A 4 0.29 -12.20 4.86
C LEU A 4 -0.34 -11.31 3.79
N VAL A 5 0.10 -10.06 3.71
CA VAL A 5 -0.29 -9.15 2.62
C VAL A 5 0.28 -9.64 1.29
N LYS A 6 1.53 -10.13 1.29
CA LYS A 6 2.15 -10.74 0.11
C LYS A 6 1.41 -12.02 -0.31
N MET A 7 0.96 -12.86 0.64
CA MET A 7 0.16 -14.06 0.37
C MET A 7 -1.25 -13.77 -0.16
N THR A 8 -1.96 -12.77 0.37
CA THR A 8 -3.27 -12.39 -0.19
C THR A 8 -3.17 -11.82 -1.60
N LEU A 9 -2.02 -11.27 -1.98
CA LEU A 9 -1.74 -10.86 -3.37
C LEU A 9 -1.26 -12.04 -4.23
N THR A 10 -0.42 -12.94 -3.71
CA THR A 10 0.11 -14.08 -4.47
C THR A 10 -0.90 -15.19 -4.71
N VAL A 11 -1.85 -15.42 -3.80
CA VAL A 11 -2.92 -16.41 -4.03
C VAL A 11 -3.85 -15.96 -5.18
N PHE A 12 -3.94 -14.65 -5.46
CA PHE A 12 -4.65 -14.11 -6.62
C PHE A 12 -3.76 -13.82 -7.84
N SER A 13 -2.43 -13.86 -7.70
CA SER A 13 -1.47 -13.59 -8.80
C SER A 13 -0.68 -14.83 -9.26
N ALA A 14 -0.87 -16.01 -8.66
CA ALA A 14 -0.21 -17.27 -9.05
C ALA A 14 -0.81 -17.90 -10.32
N GLY A 15 -1.04 -17.07 -11.32
CA GLY A 15 -1.43 -17.43 -12.68
C GLY A 15 -0.96 -16.34 -13.64
N CYS A 16 0.31 -15.96 -13.57
CA CYS A 16 0.89 -15.01 -14.50
C CYS A 16 2.40 -15.26 -14.63
N ASP A 17 2.76 -16.11 -15.59
CA ASP A 17 4.12 -16.09 -16.15
C ASP A 17 4.31 -14.81 -16.97
N ALA A 18 5.56 -14.34 -16.97
CA ALA A 18 5.99 -13.01 -17.36
C ALA A 18 5.60 -12.57 -18.78
N GLY A 19 5.21 -11.30 -18.91
CA GLY A 19 5.27 -10.56 -20.17
C GLY A 19 4.11 -9.58 -20.35
N HIS A 20 4.43 -8.30 -20.24
CA HIS A 20 3.61 -7.12 -20.54
C HIS A 20 2.59 -6.61 -19.50
N LEU A 21 2.74 -5.30 -19.26
CA LEU A 21 1.85 -4.43 -18.51
C LEU A 21 0.48 -4.36 -19.20
N GLU A 22 -0.39 -5.29 -18.88
CA GLU A 22 -1.83 -5.07 -18.83
C GLU A 22 -2.42 -6.22 -18.01
N PRO A 23 -2.80 -6.03 -16.73
CA PRO A 23 -3.63 -7.01 -16.06
C PRO A 23 -5.04 -6.86 -16.63
N SER A 24 -5.24 -7.36 -17.84
CA SER A 24 -6.54 -7.81 -18.28
C SER A 24 -7.01 -8.83 -17.24
N LEU A 25 -7.95 -8.41 -16.41
CA LEU A 25 -8.58 -9.27 -15.41
C LEU A 25 -9.07 -10.52 -16.15
N PRO A 26 -8.60 -11.74 -15.83
CA PRO A 26 -8.99 -12.91 -16.60
C PRO A 26 -10.51 -13.05 -16.54
N GLN A 27 -11.16 -12.95 -17.71
CA GLN A 27 -12.53 -13.42 -17.87
C GLN A 27 -12.52 -14.91 -17.47
N CYS A 28 -13.44 -15.30 -16.56
CA CYS A 28 -13.65 -16.65 -15.99
C CYS A 28 -12.75 -17.13 -14.81
N GLN A 29 -12.70 -16.41 -13.67
CA GLN A 29 -12.17 -16.96 -12.40
C GLN A 29 -13.21 -17.67 -11.48
N TRP A 30 -14.52 -17.51 -11.72
CA TRP A 30 -15.54 -18.16 -10.90
C TRP A 30 -15.57 -19.69 -11.12
N GLU A 31 -15.24 -20.13 -12.34
CA GLU A 31 -15.16 -21.55 -12.74
C GLU A 31 -14.10 -22.29 -11.92
N PHE A 32 -12.97 -21.64 -11.62
CA PHE A 32 -11.93 -22.19 -10.75
C PHE A 32 -12.43 -22.37 -9.30
N MET A 33 -13.15 -21.37 -8.76
CA MET A 33 -13.71 -21.43 -7.41
C MET A 33 -14.80 -22.51 -7.30
N TYR A 34 -15.60 -22.64 -8.36
CA TYR A 34 -16.61 -23.67 -8.53
C TYR A 34 -15.96 -25.08 -8.56
N GLU A 35 -14.96 -25.29 -9.39
CA GLU A 35 -14.23 -26.57 -9.49
C GLU A 35 -13.51 -26.92 -8.17
N ALA A 36 -12.89 -25.94 -7.50
CA ALA A 36 -12.23 -26.14 -6.22
C ALA A 36 -13.20 -26.58 -5.11
N PHE A 37 -14.38 -25.95 -5.02
CA PHE A 37 -15.42 -26.34 -4.06
C PHE A 37 -15.87 -27.78 -4.30
N TRP A 38 -16.20 -28.13 -5.53
CA TRP A 38 -16.69 -29.47 -5.85
C TRP A 38 -15.62 -30.55 -5.76
N SER A 39 -14.36 -30.21 -6.02
CA SER A 39 -13.20 -31.10 -5.78
C SER A 39 -13.02 -31.37 -4.29
N PHE A 40 -13.14 -30.35 -3.43
CA PHE A 40 -13.13 -30.53 -1.98
C PHE A 40 -14.28 -31.42 -1.52
N VAL A 41 -15.50 -31.18 -1.98
CA VAL A 41 -16.66 -32.00 -1.64
C VAL A 41 -16.45 -33.46 -2.04
N SER A 42 -16.04 -33.72 -3.29
CA SER A 42 -15.76 -35.08 -3.78
C SER A 42 -14.72 -35.80 -2.92
N ALA A 43 -13.62 -35.11 -2.59
CA ALA A 43 -12.55 -35.67 -1.75
C ALA A 43 -13.01 -35.92 -0.30
N ALA A 44 -13.77 -35.01 0.29
CA ALA A 44 -14.22 -35.10 1.68
C ALA A 44 -15.31 -36.17 1.89
N THR A 45 -16.16 -36.41 0.89
CA THR A 45 -17.27 -37.37 1.00
C THR A 45 -17.01 -38.70 0.30
N GLY A 46 -15.89 -38.85 -0.43
CA GLY A 46 -15.61 -40.02 -1.24
C GLY A 46 -16.62 -40.23 -2.38
N THR A 47 -17.30 -39.16 -2.81
CA THR A 47 -18.38 -39.24 -3.81
C THR A 47 -17.79 -39.41 -5.20
N SER A 48 -18.25 -40.43 -5.92
CA SER A 48 -17.87 -40.69 -7.32
C SER A 48 -18.31 -39.55 -8.25
N ALA A 49 -17.62 -39.40 -9.38
CA ALA A 49 -17.90 -38.33 -10.36
C ALA A 49 -19.37 -38.33 -10.83
N ASP A 50 -19.96 -39.50 -11.09
CA ASP A 50 -21.34 -39.62 -11.56
C ASP A 50 -22.38 -39.19 -10.50
N CYS A 51 -22.14 -39.55 -9.24
CA CYS A 51 -22.97 -39.09 -8.13
C CYS A 51 -22.80 -37.59 -7.89
N LEU A 52 -21.58 -37.07 -8.03
CA LEU A 52 -21.28 -35.65 -7.89
C LEU A 52 -22.02 -34.83 -8.97
N LEU A 53 -22.06 -35.31 -10.21
CA LEU A 53 -22.81 -34.69 -11.31
C LEU A 53 -24.31 -34.59 -11.01
N LYS A 54 -24.91 -35.66 -10.47
CA LYS A 54 -26.31 -35.67 -10.05
C LYS A 54 -26.56 -34.69 -8.90
N ILE A 55 -25.65 -34.61 -7.93
CA ILE A 55 -25.74 -33.65 -6.81
C ILE A 55 -25.63 -32.22 -7.35
N LYS A 56 -24.67 -31.91 -8.23
CA LYS A 56 -24.51 -30.62 -8.89
C LYS A 56 -25.79 -30.17 -9.61
N GLN A 57 -26.45 -31.09 -10.30
CA GLN A 57 -27.69 -30.82 -11.06
C GLN A 57 -28.96 -30.76 -10.20
N SER A 58 -28.91 -31.26 -8.96
CA SER A 58 -30.05 -31.22 -8.05
C SER A 58 -30.43 -29.78 -7.67
N PRO A 59 -31.68 -29.51 -7.24
CA PRO A 59 -32.10 -28.19 -6.77
C PRO A 59 -31.19 -27.63 -5.66
N ALA A 60 -30.77 -28.47 -4.72
CA ALA A 60 -29.85 -28.08 -3.65
C ALA A 60 -28.44 -27.76 -4.18
N GLY A 61 -27.93 -28.55 -5.12
CA GLY A 61 -26.65 -28.30 -5.79
C GLY A 61 -26.64 -26.99 -6.56
N GLN A 62 -27.68 -26.73 -7.36
CA GLN A 62 -27.87 -25.47 -8.09
C GLN A 62 -27.95 -24.26 -7.15
N HIS A 63 -28.62 -24.40 -6.00
CA HIS A 63 -28.69 -23.35 -4.99
C HIS A 63 -27.31 -23.03 -4.39
N VAL A 64 -26.52 -24.05 -4.05
CA VAL A 64 -25.13 -23.86 -3.58
C VAL A 64 -24.27 -23.20 -4.66
N CYS A 65 -24.42 -23.60 -5.93
CA CYS A 65 -23.71 -22.98 -7.04
C CYS A 65 -24.07 -21.49 -7.19
N SER A 66 -25.34 -21.13 -7.03
CA SER A 66 -25.79 -19.74 -7.01
C SER A 66 -25.14 -18.95 -5.87
N LEU A 67 -25.09 -19.51 -4.65
CA LEU A 67 -24.42 -18.87 -3.50
C LEU A 67 -22.91 -18.68 -3.73
N ILE A 68 -22.23 -19.65 -4.33
CA ILE A 68 -20.80 -19.54 -4.68
C ILE A 68 -20.58 -18.39 -5.68
N THR A 69 -21.40 -18.31 -6.73
CA THR A 69 -21.32 -17.25 -7.75
C THR A 69 -21.58 -15.87 -7.13
N GLN A 70 -22.60 -15.75 -6.27
CA GLN A 70 -22.89 -14.49 -5.58
C GLN A 70 -21.78 -14.11 -4.59
N SER A 71 -21.22 -15.07 -3.87
CA SER A 71 -20.08 -14.86 -2.96
C SER A 71 -18.86 -14.36 -3.71
N TYR A 72 -18.55 -14.96 -4.86
CA TYR A 72 -17.47 -14.51 -5.74
C TYR A 72 -17.68 -13.05 -6.19
N ALA A 73 -18.90 -12.70 -6.60
CA ALA A 73 -19.22 -11.32 -6.99
C ALA A 73 -18.99 -10.33 -5.83
N ILE A 74 -19.41 -10.68 -4.61
CA ILE A 74 -19.21 -9.87 -3.41
C ILE A 74 -17.72 -9.70 -3.11
N VAL A 75 -16.93 -10.79 -3.09
CA VAL A 75 -15.48 -10.73 -2.83
C VAL A 75 -14.76 -9.91 -3.90
N ARG A 76 -15.13 -10.06 -5.17
CA ARG A 76 -14.54 -9.29 -6.28
C ARG A 76 -14.84 -7.79 -6.14
N CYS A 77 -16.09 -7.44 -5.86
CA CYS A 77 -16.49 -6.05 -5.60
C CYS A 77 -15.75 -5.48 -4.38
N PHE A 78 -15.61 -6.29 -3.32
CA PHE A 78 -14.85 -5.92 -2.13
C PHE A 78 -13.40 -5.59 -2.46
N TYR A 79 -12.70 -6.53 -3.11
CA TYR A 79 -11.31 -6.37 -3.52
C TYR A 79 -11.12 -5.15 -4.42
N TYR A 80 -11.97 -4.98 -5.43
CA TYR A 80 -11.88 -3.85 -6.35
C TYR A 80 -11.97 -2.51 -5.63
N ARG A 81 -12.91 -2.34 -4.70
CA ARG A 81 -13.06 -1.08 -3.96
C ARG A 81 -11.91 -0.82 -3.00
N VAL A 82 -11.43 -1.84 -2.30
CA VAL A 82 -10.23 -1.74 -1.46
C VAL A 82 -9.05 -1.29 -2.31
N ARG A 83 -8.86 -1.87 -3.49
CA ARG A 83 -7.78 -1.52 -4.42
C ARG A 83 -7.88 -0.06 -4.88
N VAL A 84 -9.05 0.36 -5.37
CA VAL A 84 -9.27 1.73 -5.83
C VAL A 84 -9.02 2.74 -4.71
N HIS A 85 -9.52 2.48 -3.50
CA HIS A 85 -9.27 3.37 -2.37
C HIS A 85 -7.77 3.42 -2.03
N ILE A 86 -7.07 2.27 -2.07
CA ILE A 86 -5.62 2.21 -1.90
C ILE A 86 -4.86 3.05 -2.92
N GLU A 87 -5.20 2.92 -4.19
CA GLU A 87 -4.62 3.70 -5.28
C GLU A 87 -4.79 5.22 -5.05
N VAL A 88 -5.97 5.67 -4.60
CA VAL A 88 -6.25 7.09 -4.36
C VAL A 88 -5.35 7.67 -3.26
N TRP A 89 -5.27 7.04 -2.09
CA TRP A 89 -4.48 7.61 -1.00
C TRP A 89 -2.97 7.43 -1.20
N ILE A 90 -2.53 6.37 -1.90
CA ILE A 90 -1.13 6.24 -2.36
C ILE A 90 -0.78 7.39 -3.30
N SER A 91 -1.62 7.66 -4.31
CA SER A 91 -1.37 8.73 -5.27
C SER A 91 -1.34 10.10 -4.58
N HIS A 92 -2.24 10.35 -3.64
CA HIS A 92 -2.25 11.58 -2.86
C HIS A 92 -0.97 11.70 -2.02
N PHE A 93 -0.58 10.66 -1.30
CA PHE A 93 0.64 10.63 -0.52
C PHE A 93 1.88 10.91 -1.39
N GLN A 94 2.00 10.22 -2.52
CA GLN A 94 3.12 10.37 -3.44
C GLN A 94 3.21 11.78 -4.01
N SER A 95 2.06 12.37 -4.37
CA SER A 95 2.01 13.76 -4.83
C SER A 95 2.51 14.71 -3.75
N THR A 96 1.99 14.61 -2.53
CA THR A 96 2.40 15.48 -1.41
C THR A 96 3.89 15.31 -1.10
N PHE A 97 4.39 14.08 -1.09
CA PHE A 97 5.81 13.78 -0.87
C PHE A 97 6.70 14.44 -1.93
N CYS A 98 6.31 14.37 -3.21
CA CYS A 98 7.04 15.04 -4.29
C CYS A 98 7.01 16.56 -4.16
N THR A 99 5.87 17.14 -3.75
CA THR A 99 5.72 18.57 -3.51
C THR A 99 6.66 19.06 -2.41
N GLU A 100 6.78 18.34 -1.29
CA GLU A 100 7.71 18.72 -0.22
C GLU A 100 9.17 18.71 -0.69
N ILE A 101 9.53 17.76 -1.56
CA ILE A 101 10.86 17.72 -2.18
C ILE A 101 11.09 18.95 -3.06
N ASP A 102 10.11 19.32 -3.89
CA ASP A 102 10.23 20.48 -4.78
C ASP A 102 10.28 21.79 -4.00
N GLN A 103 9.51 21.89 -2.91
CA GLN A 103 9.56 23.04 -2.01
C GLN A 103 10.93 23.19 -1.38
N LEU A 104 11.55 22.09 -0.90
CA LEU A 104 12.91 22.16 -0.35
C LEU A 104 13.92 22.62 -1.41
N LYS A 105 13.86 22.11 -2.64
CA LYS A 105 14.74 22.57 -3.72
C LYS A 105 14.60 24.06 -3.95
N HIS A 106 13.37 24.55 -4.05
CA HIS A 106 13.09 25.96 -4.26
C HIS A 106 13.64 26.83 -3.13
N ASP A 107 13.34 26.47 -1.88
CA ASP A 107 13.80 27.20 -0.69
C ASP A 107 15.34 27.25 -0.63
N LEU A 108 16.01 26.13 -0.92
CA LEU A 108 17.47 26.07 -0.93
C LEU A 108 18.07 26.87 -2.08
N GLU A 109 17.46 26.84 -3.27
CA GLU A 109 17.91 27.67 -4.40
C GLU A 109 17.84 29.15 -4.05
N GLU A 110 16.73 29.59 -3.45
CA GLU A 110 16.54 30.98 -3.02
C GLU A 110 17.59 31.39 -1.98
N ILE A 111 17.82 30.55 -0.96
CA ILE A 111 18.80 30.81 0.09
C ILE A 111 20.22 30.89 -0.49
N LEU A 112 20.58 29.99 -1.39
CA LEU A 112 21.91 29.94 -2.00
C LEU A 112 22.12 31.06 -3.03
N ARG A 113 21.07 31.55 -3.70
CA ARG A 113 21.15 32.67 -4.65
C ARG A 113 21.40 34.03 -3.97
N CYS A 114 21.05 34.18 -2.69
CA CYS A 114 21.33 35.40 -1.92
C CYS A 114 22.83 35.65 -1.62
N LEU A 115 23.74 34.82 -2.12
CA LEU A 115 25.19 34.89 -1.86
C LEU A 115 25.97 35.71 -2.90
N ASN A 116 27.07 36.30 -2.44
CA ASN A 116 27.95 37.20 -3.19
C ASN A 116 28.54 36.53 -4.46
N ALA A 117 28.79 37.33 -5.51
CA ALA A 117 29.25 36.85 -6.82
C ALA A 117 30.56 36.02 -6.78
N ASP A 118 31.40 36.24 -5.76
CA ASP A 118 32.73 35.61 -5.63
C ASP A 118 32.70 34.08 -5.45
N PHE A 119 31.59 33.52 -4.98
CA PHE A 119 31.46 32.07 -4.69
C PHE A 119 30.37 31.37 -5.52
N HIS A 120 29.84 32.05 -6.54
CA HIS A 120 28.69 31.58 -7.33
C HIS A 120 28.86 30.15 -7.86
N LEU A 121 30.04 29.82 -8.42
CA LEU A 121 30.31 28.50 -9.00
C LEU A 121 30.27 27.36 -7.97
N GLN A 122 30.77 27.59 -6.75
CA GLN A 122 30.79 26.57 -5.70
C GLN A 122 29.39 26.28 -5.16
N PHE A 123 28.58 27.33 -4.99
CA PHE A 123 27.19 27.16 -4.55
C PHE A 123 26.30 26.54 -5.62
N GLU A 124 26.54 26.83 -6.89
CA GLU A 124 25.84 26.20 -7.99
C GLU A 124 26.17 24.69 -8.07
N GLU A 125 27.43 24.31 -7.83
CA GLU A 125 27.81 22.90 -7.73
C GLU A 125 27.16 22.20 -6.52
N LEU A 126 27.16 22.84 -5.35
CA LEU A 126 26.47 22.33 -4.16
C LEU A 126 24.97 22.13 -4.44
N PHE A 127 24.30 23.14 -5.00
CA PHE A 127 22.89 23.07 -5.32
C PHE A 127 22.58 21.91 -6.29
N ARG A 128 23.44 21.69 -7.29
CA ARG A 128 23.31 20.56 -8.21
C ARG A 128 23.42 19.21 -7.49
N LYS A 129 24.36 19.06 -6.54
CA LYS A 129 24.50 17.84 -5.73
C LYS A 129 23.28 17.61 -4.84
N ILE A 130 22.77 18.65 -4.20
CA ILE A 130 21.54 18.60 -3.39
C ILE A 130 20.36 18.15 -4.25
N CYS A 131 20.13 18.78 -5.41
CA CYS A 131 19.06 18.42 -6.32
C CYS A 131 19.18 16.95 -6.77
N SER A 132 20.39 16.49 -7.09
CA SER A 132 20.63 15.10 -7.46
C SER A 132 20.24 14.12 -6.34
N LYS A 133 20.59 14.42 -5.08
CA LYS A 133 20.20 13.61 -3.92
C LYS A 133 18.70 13.61 -3.66
N LEU A 134 18.05 14.74 -3.84
CA LEU A 134 16.59 14.83 -3.71
C LEU A 134 15.84 14.08 -4.82
N GLU A 135 16.37 14.04 -6.05
CA GLU A 135 15.82 13.19 -7.12
C GLU A 135 16.08 11.70 -6.90
N GLU A 136 17.19 11.34 -6.25
CA GLU A 136 17.44 9.97 -5.79
C GLU A 136 16.42 9.56 -4.72
N LEU A 137 16.18 10.41 -3.71
CA LEU A 137 15.16 10.19 -2.70
C LEU A 137 13.78 10.00 -3.34
N ARG A 138 13.40 10.85 -4.31
CA ARG A 138 12.13 10.73 -5.03
C ARG A 138 11.97 9.37 -5.70
N ARG A 139 13.00 8.91 -6.42
CA ARG A 139 12.99 7.61 -7.11
C ARG A 139 12.90 6.44 -6.12
N ASN A 140 13.71 6.48 -5.06
CA ASN A 140 13.72 5.43 -4.04
C ASN A 140 12.38 5.38 -3.29
N ALA A 141 11.82 6.54 -2.95
CA ALA A 141 10.54 6.65 -2.25
C ALA A 141 9.40 6.04 -3.05
N ALA A 142 9.35 6.23 -4.37
CA ALA A 142 8.31 5.65 -5.22
C ALA A 142 8.17 4.14 -5.03
N ASN A 143 9.30 3.42 -4.94
CA ASN A 143 9.31 1.98 -4.71
C ASN A 143 8.73 1.61 -3.33
N TYR A 144 9.15 2.31 -2.28
CA TYR A 144 8.64 2.03 -0.93
C TYR A 144 7.16 2.38 -0.76
N ILE A 145 6.69 3.43 -1.44
CA ILE A 145 5.28 3.84 -1.46
C ILE A 145 4.42 2.75 -2.11
N ILE A 146 4.80 2.30 -3.32
CA ILE A 146 4.08 1.23 -4.03
C ILE A 146 4.10 -0.08 -3.23
N CYS A 147 5.23 -0.38 -2.57
CA CYS A 147 5.35 -1.58 -1.74
C CYS A 147 4.70 -1.47 -0.36
N LEU A 148 4.09 -0.32 -0.02
CA LEU A 148 3.51 -0.03 1.29
C LEU A 148 4.49 -0.28 2.45
N ASP A 149 5.74 0.17 2.30
CA ASP A 149 6.81 -0.01 3.30
C ASP A 149 7.21 1.32 3.98
N PRO A 150 6.42 1.78 4.98
CA PRO A 150 6.71 3.04 5.68
C PRO A 150 8.05 3.03 6.41
N VAL A 151 8.50 1.86 6.88
CA VAL A 151 9.77 1.71 7.60
C VAL A 151 10.95 1.92 6.66
N GLY A 152 10.91 1.31 5.47
CA GLY A 152 11.92 1.52 4.42
C GLY A 152 11.95 2.96 3.93
N LEU A 153 10.78 3.57 3.75
CA LEU A 153 10.64 4.96 3.35
C LEU A 153 11.23 5.93 4.39
N LYS A 154 10.88 5.74 5.67
CA LYS A 154 11.39 6.56 6.79
C LYS A 154 12.91 6.53 6.86
N ARG A 155 13.50 5.33 6.73
CA ARG A 155 14.96 5.16 6.72
C ARG A 155 15.59 5.95 5.57
N THR A 156 15.08 5.76 4.36
CA THR A 156 15.61 6.45 3.17
C THR A 156 15.55 7.98 3.28
N VAL A 157 14.47 8.51 3.86
CA VAL A 157 14.33 9.94 4.15
C VAL A 157 15.42 10.42 5.11
N LEU A 158 15.59 9.72 6.24
CA LEU A 158 16.60 10.07 7.25
C LEU A 158 18.03 9.98 6.71
N ASP A 159 18.34 8.91 5.98
CA ASP A 159 19.65 8.71 5.35
C ASP A 159 19.95 9.84 4.36
N THR A 160 18.97 10.21 3.52
CA THR A 160 19.15 11.33 2.57
C THR A 160 19.39 12.65 3.29
N ILE A 161 18.65 12.94 4.37
CA ILE A 161 18.84 14.19 5.12
C ILE A 161 20.23 14.23 5.75
N GLN A 162 20.71 13.10 6.29
CA GLN A 162 22.07 12.99 6.81
C GLN A 162 23.13 13.26 5.74
N GLU A 163 22.98 12.66 4.54
CA GLU A 163 23.88 12.93 3.41
C GLU A 163 23.84 14.40 2.97
N LEU A 164 22.67 15.05 3.02
CA LEU A 164 22.56 16.48 2.72
C LEU A 164 23.30 17.35 3.74
N HIS A 165 23.24 17.01 5.04
CA HIS A 165 24.05 17.69 6.05
C HIS A 165 25.54 17.52 5.79
N GLU A 166 26.00 16.31 5.46
CA GLU A 166 27.41 16.04 5.15
C GLU A 166 27.90 16.82 3.92
N LEU A 167 27.06 16.95 2.89
CA LEU A 167 27.36 17.76 1.70
C LEU A 167 27.52 19.25 2.05
N LEU A 168 26.70 19.76 2.98
CA LEU A 168 26.79 21.14 3.44
C LEU A 168 28.06 21.37 4.27
N ASP A 169 28.35 20.50 5.22
CA ASP A 169 29.54 20.58 6.07
C ASP A 169 30.83 20.57 5.23
N GLN A 170 30.90 19.70 4.22
CA GLN A 170 32.01 19.67 3.27
C GLN A 170 32.14 21.00 2.51
N CYS A 171 31.03 21.55 2.01
CA CYS A 171 31.08 22.81 1.27
C CYS A 171 31.55 23.98 2.16
N PHE A 172 31.04 24.07 3.39
CA PHE A 172 31.33 25.20 4.27
C PHE A 172 32.70 25.14 4.94
N THR A 173 33.24 23.94 5.20
CA THR A 173 34.64 23.80 5.66
C THR A 173 35.64 24.32 4.62
N HIS A 174 35.33 24.19 3.32
CA HIS A 174 36.15 24.76 2.24
C HIS A 174 36.01 26.29 2.07
N LEU A 175 34.92 26.87 2.58
CA LEU A 175 34.59 28.30 2.45
C LEU A 175 35.08 29.17 3.61
N ASP A 176 35.72 28.57 4.63
CA ASP A 176 36.01 29.18 5.93
C ASP A 176 37.15 30.22 5.88
N THR A 177 36.95 31.28 5.09
CA THR A 177 37.86 32.41 4.90
C THR A 177 37.54 33.55 5.89
N PRO A 178 38.55 34.17 6.53
CA PRO A 178 38.33 35.13 7.62
C PRO A 178 37.44 36.33 7.28
N ASN A 179 37.45 36.78 6.01
CA ASN A 179 36.75 38.00 5.57
C ASN A 179 35.23 37.85 5.38
N HIS A 180 34.70 36.63 5.24
CA HIS A 180 33.27 36.41 4.94
C HIS A 180 32.52 35.59 6.00
N ARG A 181 33.22 35.20 7.08
CA ARG A 181 32.72 34.32 8.16
C ARG A 181 31.32 34.67 8.69
N PRO A 182 30.98 35.93 9.03
CA PRO A 182 29.65 36.24 9.59
C PRO A 182 28.49 36.03 8.60
N CYS A 183 28.73 36.28 7.31
CA CYS A 183 27.74 36.06 6.25
C CYS A 183 27.49 34.56 6.05
N HIS A 184 28.57 33.77 5.96
CA HIS A 184 28.50 32.31 5.84
C HIS A 184 27.78 31.67 7.02
N THR A 185 28.11 32.04 8.26
CA THR A 185 27.45 31.48 9.45
C THR A 185 25.93 31.69 9.45
N LYS A 186 25.44 32.86 8.98
CA LYS A 186 24.00 33.13 8.91
C LYS A 186 23.30 32.26 7.86
N LEU A 187 23.95 31.98 6.74
CA LEU A 187 23.40 31.17 5.67
C LEU A 187 23.38 29.70 6.03
N ILE A 188 24.45 29.19 6.63
CA ILE A 188 24.53 27.83 7.17
C ILE A 188 23.33 27.57 8.07
N LYS A 189 23.10 28.45 9.05
CA LYS A 189 21.95 28.34 9.97
C LYS A 189 20.59 28.34 9.26
N LYS A 190 20.44 29.10 8.17
CA LYS A 190 19.19 29.11 7.38
C LYS A 190 18.99 27.78 6.65
N VAL A 191 20.03 27.26 6.01
CA VAL A 191 19.96 25.98 5.30
C VAL A 191 19.69 24.84 6.27
N GLU A 192 20.41 24.77 7.39
CA GLU A 192 20.19 23.78 8.45
C GLU A 192 18.76 23.83 8.99
N ALA A 193 18.23 25.04 9.27
CA ALA A 193 16.86 25.20 9.72
C ALA A 193 15.84 24.68 8.69
N ARG A 194 16.09 24.88 7.38
CA ARG A 194 15.23 24.34 6.32
C ARG A 194 15.30 22.82 6.22
N LEU A 195 16.48 22.23 6.35
CA LEU A 195 16.62 20.78 6.37
C LEU A 195 15.91 20.14 7.57
N GLU A 196 16.01 20.74 8.76
CA GLU A 196 15.32 20.22 9.93
C GLU A 196 13.79 20.38 9.80
N GLN A 197 13.31 21.50 9.26
CA GLN A 197 11.89 21.67 8.95
C GLN A 197 11.40 20.61 7.95
N PHE A 198 12.14 20.38 6.88
CA PHE A 198 11.83 19.35 5.88
C PHE A 198 11.78 17.96 6.52
N LYS A 199 12.77 17.63 7.37
CA LYS A 199 12.80 16.39 8.14
C LYS A 199 11.54 16.20 8.96
N GLU A 200 11.14 17.20 9.75
CA GLU A 200 9.92 17.10 10.56
C GLU A 200 8.67 16.84 9.72
N VAL A 201 8.52 17.57 8.61
CA VAL A 201 7.37 17.43 7.70
C VAL A 201 7.35 16.04 7.08
N MET A 202 8.49 15.58 6.56
CA MET A 202 8.60 14.26 5.93
C MET A 202 8.35 13.12 6.91
N ILE A 203 8.85 13.21 8.15
CA ILE A 203 8.58 12.21 9.17
C ILE A 203 7.09 12.18 9.54
N LYS A 204 6.45 13.34 9.71
CA LYS A 204 4.99 13.42 9.96
C LYS A 204 4.20 12.79 8.81
N LEU A 205 4.61 13.08 7.57
CA LEU A 205 4.00 12.53 6.36
C LEU A 205 4.14 11.00 6.33
N VAL A 206 5.34 10.44 6.56
CA VAL A 206 5.54 8.98 6.59
C VAL A 206 4.77 8.32 7.74
N CYS A 207 4.65 8.96 8.91
CA CYS A 207 3.85 8.44 10.02
C CYS A 207 2.35 8.41 9.71
N SER A 208 1.82 9.40 8.98
CA SER A 208 0.41 9.39 8.56
C SER A 208 0.13 8.27 7.55
N PHE A 209 1.08 7.99 6.66
CA PHE A 209 1.05 6.86 5.72
C PHE A 209 1.03 5.51 6.46
N GLU A 210 1.91 5.33 7.44
CA GLU A 210 1.94 4.13 8.30
C GLU A 210 0.62 3.93 9.06
N THR A 211 0.04 5.01 9.59
CA THR A 211 -1.25 4.99 10.28
C THR A 211 -2.35 4.54 9.33
N LYS A 212 -2.40 5.09 8.11
CA LYS A 212 -3.42 4.74 7.11
C LYS A 212 -3.32 3.27 6.68
N ILE A 213 -2.10 2.76 6.52
CA ILE A 213 -1.86 1.32 6.24
C ILE A 213 -2.41 0.47 7.39
N THR A 214 -2.05 0.82 8.63
CA THR A 214 -2.43 0.05 9.82
C THR A 214 -3.94 0.04 10.03
N GLU A 215 -4.61 1.19 9.87
CA GLU A 215 -6.06 1.30 9.92
C GLU A 215 -6.73 0.46 8.85
N THR A 216 -6.23 0.51 7.62
CA THR A 216 -6.75 -0.29 6.50
C THR A 216 -6.63 -1.78 6.81
N ILE A 217 -5.45 -2.24 7.25
CA ILE A 217 -5.22 -3.64 7.64
C ILE A 217 -6.15 -4.05 8.79
N HIS A 218 -6.34 -3.18 9.78
CA HIS A 218 -7.21 -3.46 10.92
C HIS A 218 -8.67 -3.62 10.49
N ILE A 219 -9.17 -2.73 9.63
CA ILE A 219 -10.52 -2.82 9.06
C ILE A 219 -10.69 -4.14 8.30
N LEU A 220 -9.74 -4.48 7.42
CA LEU A 220 -9.78 -5.73 6.65
C LEU A 220 -9.77 -6.97 7.57
N THR A 221 -8.90 -6.98 8.58
CA THR A 221 -8.73 -8.12 9.48
C THR A 221 -9.96 -8.32 10.36
N ASN A 222 -10.42 -7.26 11.02
CA ASN A 222 -11.51 -7.37 12.00
C ASN A 222 -12.88 -7.53 11.34
N LYS A 223 -13.11 -6.92 10.18
CA LYS A 223 -14.42 -6.99 9.53
C LYS A 223 -14.59 -8.12 8.53
N VAL A 224 -13.50 -8.62 7.94
CA VAL A 224 -13.63 -9.67 6.92
C VAL A 224 -13.15 -11.02 7.44
N ILE A 225 -11.96 -11.07 8.03
CA ILE A 225 -11.34 -12.34 8.46
C ILE A 225 -11.99 -12.87 9.75
N HIS A 226 -12.18 -12.00 10.75
CA HIS A 226 -12.75 -12.42 12.02
C HIS A 226 -14.23 -12.83 11.88
N LEU A 227 -15.01 -12.10 11.08
CA LEU A 227 -16.40 -12.44 10.79
C LEU A 227 -16.53 -13.80 10.09
N GLY A 228 -15.66 -14.10 9.10
CA GLY A 228 -15.62 -15.42 8.47
C GLY A 228 -15.39 -16.55 9.47
N ARG A 229 -14.46 -16.37 10.42
CA ARG A 229 -14.17 -17.38 11.46
C ARG A 229 -15.32 -17.56 12.45
N GLN A 230 -15.96 -16.48 12.87
CA GLN A 230 -17.13 -16.57 13.77
C GLN A 230 -18.30 -17.31 13.12
N CYS A 231 -18.49 -17.14 11.81
CA CYS A 231 -19.52 -17.87 11.08
C CYS A 231 -19.26 -19.40 11.08
N CYS A 232 -18.01 -19.83 10.91
CA CYS A 232 -17.64 -21.26 10.92
C CYS A 232 -17.92 -21.95 12.29
N VAL A 233 -17.67 -21.26 13.40
CA VAL A 233 -17.82 -21.84 14.76
C VAL A 233 -19.29 -22.11 15.14
N ARG A 234 -20.25 -21.44 14.49
CA ARG A 234 -21.69 -21.58 14.80
C ARG A 234 -22.40 -22.72 14.06
N LEU A 235 -21.73 -23.41 13.14
CA LEU A 235 -22.35 -24.44 12.31
C LEU A 235 -22.33 -25.81 13.00
N ASN A 236 -23.53 -26.35 13.30
CA ASN A 236 -23.69 -27.75 13.68
C ASN A 236 -23.97 -28.59 12.43
N ILE A 237 -22.97 -29.35 11.97
CA ILE A 237 -23.03 -30.19 10.76
C ILE A 237 -24.06 -31.32 10.82
N TYR A 238 -24.62 -31.62 11.99
CA TYR A 238 -25.67 -32.65 12.17
C TYR A 238 -27.08 -32.06 12.35
N SER A 239 -27.25 -30.75 12.16
CA SER A 239 -28.54 -30.04 12.29
C SER A 239 -29.46 -30.31 11.09
N SER A 240 -30.74 -30.60 11.34
CA SER A 240 -31.79 -30.61 10.30
C SER A 240 -32.07 -29.23 9.70
N HIS A 241 -31.56 -28.15 10.32
CA HIS A 241 -31.71 -26.77 9.89
C HIS A 241 -30.43 -26.20 9.24
N LEU A 242 -29.43 -27.04 8.99
CA LEU A 242 -28.11 -26.64 8.47
C LEU A 242 -28.18 -25.74 7.24
N GLN A 243 -29.12 -25.99 6.32
CA GLN A 243 -29.30 -25.15 5.13
C GLN A 243 -29.74 -23.73 5.49
N ASN A 244 -30.70 -23.57 6.41
CA ASN A 244 -31.17 -22.26 6.86
C ASN A 244 -30.09 -21.53 7.67
N ASP A 245 -29.34 -22.28 8.49
CA ASP A 245 -28.22 -21.74 9.26
C ASP A 245 -27.11 -21.22 8.33
N LEU A 246 -26.77 -21.96 7.28
CA LEU A 246 -25.80 -21.55 6.26
C LEU A 246 -26.25 -20.31 5.48
N LEU A 247 -27.53 -20.26 5.09
CA LEU A 247 -28.10 -19.10 4.40
C LEU A 247 -28.06 -17.84 5.28
N CYS A 248 -28.50 -17.95 6.53
CA CYS A 248 -28.47 -16.83 7.48
C CYS A 248 -27.04 -16.32 7.72
N LEU A 249 -26.06 -17.23 7.80
CA LEU A 249 -24.65 -16.85 7.93
C LEU A 249 -24.11 -16.18 6.67
N TRP A 250 -24.48 -16.66 5.49
CA TRP A 250 -24.10 -16.06 4.21
C TRP A 250 -24.71 -14.67 4.04
N GLU A 251 -25.97 -14.47 4.41
CA GLU A 251 -26.64 -13.16 4.38
C GLU A 251 -25.99 -12.17 5.35
N LYS A 252 -25.66 -12.63 6.57
CA LYS A 252 -24.96 -11.80 7.54
C LYS A 252 -23.57 -11.40 7.06
N TRP A 253 -22.79 -12.36 6.55
CA TRP A 253 -21.46 -12.10 6.01
C TRP A 253 -21.50 -11.16 4.80
N SER A 254 -22.39 -11.42 3.84
CA SER A 254 -22.52 -10.60 2.64
C SER A 254 -22.93 -9.16 2.98
N THR A 255 -23.84 -8.98 3.93
CA THR A 255 -24.25 -7.67 4.42
C THR A 255 -23.09 -6.93 5.07
N GLU A 256 -22.32 -7.57 5.95
CA GLU A 256 -21.17 -6.93 6.62
C GLU A 256 -20.05 -6.54 5.64
N VAL A 257 -19.74 -7.42 4.67
CA VAL A 257 -18.77 -7.12 3.60
C VAL A 257 -19.25 -5.92 2.78
N ASN A 258 -20.54 -5.89 2.42
CA ASN A 258 -21.13 -4.76 1.70
C ASN A 258 -21.20 -3.47 2.54
N LEU A 259 -21.48 -3.54 3.84
CA LEU A 259 -21.44 -2.37 4.73
C LEU A 259 -20.02 -1.81 4.89
N CYS A 260 -19.01 -2.69 4.86
CA CYS A 260 -17.62 -2.28 4.82
C CYS A 260 -17.28 -1.51 3.53
N LEU A 261 -18.00 -1.79 2.43
CA LEU A 261 -17.88 -1.09 1.14
C LEU A 261 -18.60 0.25 1.06
N ILE A 262 -19.54 0.52 1.97
CA ILE A 262 -20.40 1.72 1.93
C ILE A 262 -19.92 2.80 2.92
N ASN A 263 -19.43 2.41 4.10
CA ASN A 263 -19.33 3.35 5.22
C ASN A 263 -17.91 3.72 5.70
N LYS A 264 -16.83 3.07 5.23
CA LYS A 264 -15.48 3.26 5.84
C LYS A 264 -14.26 3.10 4.91
N ILE A 265 -14.46 2.82 3.63
CA ILE A 265 -13.45 2.80 2.58
C ILE A 265 -13.97 3.76 1.51
#